data_AF-A0A518IW41-F1
#
_entry.id   AF-A0A518IW41-F1
#
_cell.length_a   1.000
_cell.length_b   1.000
_cell.length_c   1.000
_cell.angle_alpha   90.00
_cell.angle_beta   90.00
_cell.angle_gamma   90.00
#
_symmetry.space_group_name_H-M   'P 1'
#
loop_
_entity.id
_entity.type
_entity.pdbx_description
1 polymer ?
#
loop_
_entity_poly.entity_id
_entity_poly.type
_entity_poly.pdbx_seq_one_letter_code
_entity_poly.pdbx_strand_id
1 'polypeptide(L)'
;MSHISRLLIIALFTQVAVATTWGQNQLISVEGQFVGVRGQLMQVKGSDAQMYLVLLPKEPNKIQYSGTAAAGWLRPGVFVRFSGMFDDRGVGQEPILEMEAFTPNPRRPPRPDQLADVTPGIYPAEAGGGGGAAALFGGEAKVQPKQVGPSKYRIVGRVAGLGRKGELGVMTGPRQIVQVQLTEETRIKLEMEGAQFAMPGDRVVVEGYANPPTLTNVTANSVQIEAAELLGQVAAKPVRKTAKQRREEAAAKKAEADKPAAEMEADENEAAPAEAPAEADDAE
;
A
#
# COMPACT_ATOMS: atom_id res chain seq x y z
N MET A 1 43.69 -72.85 -35.37
CA MET A 1 42.51 -72.85 -36.25
C MET A 1 41.34 -72.26 -35.49
N SER A 2 40.96 -71.04 -35.85
CA SER A 2 39.64 -70.39 -35.77
C SER A 2 38.64 -70.81 -34.68
N HIS A 3 38.56 -70.02 -33.60
CA HIS A 3 37.33 -69.86 -32.81
C HIS A 3 36.63 -68.56 -33.23
N ILE A 4 35.48 -68.69 -33.90
CA ILE A 4 34.60 -67.59 -34.29
C ILE A 4 33.65 -67.32 -33.12
N SER A 5 33.91 -66.25 -32.37
CA SER A 5 33.01 -65.76 -31.33
C SER A 5 31.95 -64.87 -31.98
N ARG A 6 30.71 -65.34 -32.03
CA ARG A 6 29.54 -64.58 -32.51
C ARG A 6 29.07 -63.63 -31.42
N LEU A 7 29.25 -62.33 -31.64
CA LEU A 7 28.77 -61.27 -30.77
C LEU A 7 27.37 -60.84 -31.25
N LEU A 8 26.35 -61.22 -30.48
CA LEU A 8 24.94 -60.90 -30.69
C LEU A 8 24.65 -59.51 -30.11
N ILE A 9 24.51 -58.49 -30.95
CA ILE A 9 24.13 -57.13 -30.54
C ILE A 9 22.60 -57.05 -30.50
N ILE A 10 22.05 -57.04 -29.28
CA ILE A 10 20.61 -56.79 -29.03
C ILE A 10 20.44 -55.27 -28.95
N ALA A 11 19.87 -54.68 -30.00
CA ALA A 11 19.46 -53.27 -30.01
C ALA A 11 18.14 -53.12 -29.24
N LEU A 12 18.22 -52.64 -27.99
CA LEU A 12 17.05 -52.25 -27.21
C LEU A 12 16.52 -50.91 -27.75
N PHE A 13 15.40 -50.94 -28.46
CA PHE A 13 14.67 -49.74 -28.85
C PHE A 13 13.87 -49.23 -27.65
N THR A 14 14.39 -48.22 -26.95
CA THR A 14 13.67 -47.50 -25.90
C THR A 14 12.68 -46.55 -26.58
N GLN A 15 11.42 -46.96 -26.67
CA GLN A 15 10.33 -46.04 -27.05
C GLN A 15 10.14 -45.02 -25.93
N VAL A 16 10.49 -43.76 -26.20
CA VAL A 16 10.10 -42.62 -25.35
C VAL A 16 8.67 -42.26 -25.73
N ALA A 17 7.70 -42.69 -24.90
CA ALA A 17 6.32 -42.24 -24.99
C ALA A 17 6.23 -40.78 -24.55
N VAL A 18 6.09 -39.85 -25.50
CA VAL A 18 5.72 -38.47 -25.21
C VAL A 18 4.22 -38.44 -24.93
N ALA A 19 3.85 -38.55 -23.66
CA ALA A 19 2.46 -38.35 -23.24
C ALA A 19 2.08 -36.89 -23.48
N THR A 20 1.25 -36.64 -24.49
CA THR A 20 0.59 -35.35 -24.67
C THR A 20 -0.47 -35.21 -23.59
N THR A 21 -0.16 -34.49 -22.50
CA THR A 21 -1.11 -34.18 -21.44
C THR A 21 -2.08 -33.11 -21.95
N TRP A 22 -3.35 -33.49 -22.08
CA TRP A 22 -4.42 -32.57 -22.46
C TRP A 22 -4.66 -31.60 -21.29
N GLY A 23 -4.54 -30.29 -21.60
CA GLY A 23 -4.66 -29.11 -20.74
C GLY A 23 -5.43 -29.28 -19.43
N GLN A 24 -4.74 -29.79 -18.40
CA GLN A 24 -5.16 -29.65 -17.02
C GLN A 24 -4.69 -28.28 -16.56
N ASN A 25 -5.60 -27.42 -16.14
CA ASN A 25 -5.26 -26.16 -15.48
C ASN A 25 -4.34 -26.47 -14.29
N GLN A 26 -3.09 -26.03 -14.36
CA GLN A 26 -2.13 -26.31 -13.30
C GLN A 26 -2.31 -25.27 -12.20
N LEU A 27 -2.55 -25.73 -10.97
CA LEU A 27 -2.50 -24.86 -9.80
C LEU A 27 -1.06 -24.43 -9.59
N ILE A 28 -0.82 -23.13 -9.63
CA ILE A 28 0.49 -22.53 -9.44
C ILE A 28 0.42 -21.48 -8.33
N SER A 29 1.52 -21.35 -7.61
CA SER A 29 1.75 -20.24 -6.69
C SER A 29 2.91 -19.42 -7.24
N VAL A 30 2.68 -18.13 -7.44
CA VAL A 30 3.67 -17.17 -7.96
C VAL A 30 3.99 -16.20 -6.84
N GLU A 31 5.24 -16.20 -6.40
CA GLU A 31 5.80 -15.20 -5.50
C GLU A 31 6.64 -14.21 -6.29
N GLY A 32 6.48 -12.92 -6.02
CA GLY A 32 7.20 -11.88 -6.74
C GLY A 32 7.00 -10.47 -6.21
N GLN A 33 7.36 -9.50 -7.04
CA GLN A 33 7.18 -8.07 -6.79
C GLN A 33 6.07 -7.52 -7.68
N PHE A 34 5.21 -6.69 -7.10
CA PHE A 34 4.20 -5.94 -7.83
C PHE A 34 4.88 -4.93 -8.76
N VAL A 35 4.46 -4.90 -10.03
CA VAL A 35 4.96 -3.91 -11.00
C VAL A 35 3.90 -2.86 -11.30
N GLY A 36 2.65 -3.30 -11.47
CA GLY A 36 1.53 -2.39 -11.75
C GLY A 36 0.23 -3.13 -12.03
N VAL A 37 -0.85 -2.37 -12.10
CA VAL A 37 -2.19 -2.88 -12.40
C VAL A 37 -2.85 -2.03 -13.48
N ARG A 38 -3.48 -2.68 -14.46
CA ARG A 38 -4.28 -2.04 -15.51
C ARG A 38 -5.59 -2.79 -15.68
N GLY A 39 -6.68 -2.21 -15.19
CA GLY A 39 -7.98 -2.89 -15.17
C GLY A 39 -7.94 -4.13 -14.28
N GLN A 40 -8.25 -5.30 -14.86
CA GLN A 40 -8.22 -6.58 -14.14
C GLN A 40 -6.85 -7.29 -14.24
N LEU A 41 -5.92 -6.75 -15.03
CA LEU A 41 -4.61 -7.37 -15.23
C LEU A 41 -3.58 -6.72 -14.30
N MET A 42 -2.94 -7.55 -13.48
CA MET A 42 -1.82 -7.20 -12.62
C MET A 42 -0.53 -7.78 -13.21
N GLN A 43 0.53 -6.98 -13.26
CA GLN A 43 1.86 -7.45 -13.63
C GLN A 43 2.68 -7.73 -12.38
N VAL A 44 3.22 -8.94 -12.29
CA VAL A 44 4.08 -9.39 -11.20
C VAL A 44 5.41 -9.83 -11.78
N LYS A 45 6.51 -9.33 -11.23
CA LYS A 45 7.84 -9.83 -11.53
C LYS A 45 8.13 -10.98 -10.57
N GLY A 46 8.11 -12.21 -11.07
CA GLY A 46 8.36 -13.40 -10.27
C GLY A 46 9.77 -13.42 -9.69
N SER A 47 9.97 -14.25 -8.67
CA SER A 47 11.29 -14.54 -8.10
C SER A 47 12.28 -15.15 -9.10
N ASP A 48 11.76 -15.78 -10.16
CA ASP A 48 12.50 -16.30 -11.31
C ASP A 48 12.86 -15.22 -12.36
N ALA A 49 12.61 -13.95 -12.05
CA ALA A 49 12.76 -12.79 -12.92
C ALA A 49 11.88 -12.79 -14.17
N GLN A 50 10.91 -13.71 -14.29
CA GLN A 50 9.92 -13.69 -15.36
C GLN A 50 8.79 -12.71 -15.03
N MET A 51 8.17 -12.17 -16.08
CA MET A 51 7.00 -11.30 -15.96
C MET A 51 5.74 -12.14 -16.07
N TYR A 52 4.96 -12.17 -15.00
CA TYR A 52 3.66 -12.81 -14.96
C TYR A 52 2.55 -11.78 -15.19
N LEU A 53 1.61 -12.14 -16.04
CA LEU A 53 0.37 -11.40 -16.23
C LEU A 53 -0.74 -12.13 -15.48
N VAL A 54 -1.18 -11.52 -14.39
CA VAL A 54 -2.14 -12.09 -13.46
C VAL A 54 -3.50 -11.47 -13.69
N LEU A 55 -4.49 -12.27 -14.06
CA LEU A 55 -5.89 -11.86 -14.08
C LEU A 55 -6.43 -11.92 -12.65
N LEU A 56 -6.73 -10.74 -12.09
CA LEU A 56 -7.24 -10.59 -10.73
C LEU A 56 -8.63 -11.24 -10.58
N PRO A 57 -8.95 -11.82 -9.41
CA PRO A 57 -10.27 -12.34 -9.12
C PRO A 57 -11.31 -11.22 -9.20
N LYS A 58 -12.55 -11.56 -9.58
CA LYS A 58 -13.64 -10.58 -9.67
C LYS A 58 -14.09 -10.11 -8.29
N GLU A 59 -13.94 -10.95 -7.28
CA GLU A 59 -14.28 -10.62 -5.90
C GLU A 59 -13.11 -9.91 -5.20
N PRO A 60 -13.30 -8.68 -4.69
CA PRO A 60 -12.22 -7.90 -4.06
C PRO A 60 -11.69 -8.54 -2.77
N ASN A 61 -12.52 -9.34 -2.08
CA ASN A 61 -12.12 -10.04 -0.85
C ASN A 61 -11.13 -11.18 -1.05
N LYS A 62 -10.84 -11.53 -2.31
CA LYS A 62 -9.78 -12.47 -2.69
C LYS A 62 -8.44 -11.77 -2.89
N ILE A 63 -8.42 -10.45 -2.76
CA ILE A 63 -7.22 -9.62 -2.84
C ILE A 63 -7.03 -8.98 -1.47
N GLN A 64 -6.03 -9.44 -0.73
CA GLN A 64 -5.70 -8.92 0.59
C GLN A 64 -4.44 -8.06 0.49
N TYR A 65 -4.51 -6.86 1.05
CA TYR A 65 -3.39 -5.93 1.16
C TYR A 65 -3.06 -5.74 2.64
N SER A 66 -1.84 -6.08 3.03
CA SER A 66 -1.28 -5.85 4.35
C SER A 66 -0.16 -4.83 4.30
N GLY A 67 -0.07 -3.99 5.33
CA GLY A 67 1.00 -3.00 5.38
C GLY A 67 0.97 -2.12 6.62
N THR A 68 1.86 -1.13 6.64
CA THR A 68 1.87 -0.10 7.69
C THR A 68 1.80 1.29 7.06
N ALA A 69 1.07 2.19 7.72
CA ALA A 69 0.83 3.55 7.26
C ALA A 69 1.10 4.58 8.36
N ALA A 70 1.45 5.79 7.94
CA ALA A 70 1.51 6.97 8.79
C ALA A 70 0.12 7.57 9.02
N ALA A 71 -0.05 8.32 10.12
CA ALA A 71 -1.32 8.98 10.47
C ALA A 71 -1.91 9.84 9.33
N GLY A 72 -1.05 10.51 8.54
CA GLY A 72 -1.47 11.34 7.40
C GLY A 72 -2.10 10.57 6.23
N TRP A 73 -1.97 9.23 6.20
CA TRP A 73 -2.62 8.38 5.20
C TRP A 73 -4.13 8.27 5.40
N LEU A 74 -4.62 8.45 6.63
CA LEU A 74 -6.04 8.31 6.96
C LEU A 74 -6.90 9.30 6.19
N ARG A 75 -7.97 8.78 5.59
CA ARG A 75 -8.98 9.58 4.87
C ARG A 75 -10.34 9.38 5.50
N PRO A 76 -11.23 10.38 5.43
CA PRO A 76 -12.63 10.21 5.79
C PRO A 76 -13.24 8.99 5.09
N GLY A 77 -14.00 8.20 5.85
CA GLY A 77 -14.71 7.02 5.37
C GLY A 77 -13.97 5.69 5.53
N VAL A 78 -12.65 5.70 5.80
CA VAL A 78 -11.86 4.49 6.13
C VAL A 78 -12.34 3.90 7.46
N PHE A 79 -12.48 2.58 7.53
CA PHE A 79 -12.81 1.92 8.79
C PHE A 79 -11.54 1.70 9.61
N VAL A 80 -11.63 2.00 10.89
CA VAL A 80 -10.54 1.86 11.85
C VAL A 80 -11.01 1.16 13.10
N ARG A 81 -10.11 0.40 13.71
CA ARG A 81 -10.27 -0.17 15.05
C ARG A 81 -9.03 0.07 15.89
N PHE A 82 -9.24 0.39 17.15
CA PHE A 82 -8.17 0.62 18.11
C PHE A 82 -8.70 0.43 19.53
N SER A 83 -7.79 0.38 20.50
CA SER A 83 -8.13 0.30 21.93
C SER A 83 -7.44 1.43 22.67
N GLY A 84 -8.13 2.01 23.66
CA GLY A 84 -7.60 3.13 24.44
C GLY A 84 -8.42 3.40 25.71
N MET A 85 -7.99 4.39 26.46
CA MET A 85 -8.68 4.87 27.66
C MET A 85 -9.61 6.04 27.31
N PHE A 86 -10.90 5.91 27.62
CA PHE A 86 -11.91 6.92 27.32
C PHE A 86 -12.64 7.38 28.57
N ASP A 87 -13.07 8.64 28.55
CA ASP A 87 -13.99 9.19 29.54
C ASP A 87 -15.45 8.86 29.21
N ASP A 88 -16.36 9.21 30.13
CA ASP A 88 -17.81 8.99 29.96
C ASP A 88 -18.41 9.79 28.79
N ARG A 89 -17.66 10.76 28.24
CA ARG A 89 -18.07 11.59 27.11
C ARG A 89 -17.54 11.07 25.77
N GLY A 90 -16.78 9.97 25.77
CA GLY A 90 -16.18 9.40 24.56
C GLY A 90 -14.98 10.19 24.05
N VAL A 91 -14.28 10.92 24.92
CA VAL A 91 -13.03 11.60 24.63
C VAL A 91 -11.88 10.71 25.10
N GLY A 92 -10.90 10.48 24.21
CA GLY A 92 -9.69 9.73 24.55
C GLY A 92 -8.81 10.50 25.53
N GLN A 93 -8.41 9.89 26.64
CA GLN A 93 -7.50 10.50 27.60
C GLN A 93 -6.03 10.33 27.22
N GLU A 94 -5.71 9.24 26.51
CA GLU A 94 -4.36 8.90 26.08
C GLU A 94 -4.23 8.96 24.56
N PRO A 95 -3.07 9.40 24.03
CA PRO A 95 -2.78 9.29 22.62
C PRO A 95 -2.72 7.83 22.16
N ILE A 96 -3.27 7.54 20.99
CA ILE A 96 -3.28 6.18 20.44
C ILE A 96 -1.97 5.90 19.71
N LEU A 97 -1.24 4.88 20.15
CA LEU A 97 0.02 4.45 19.53
C LEU A 97 -0.20 3.45 18.39
N GLU A 98 -1.22 2.59 18.51
CA GLU A 98 -1.54 1.57 17.51
C GLU A 98 -2.99 1.66 17.07
N MET A 99 -3.19 1.66 15.76
CA MET A 99 -4.51 1.58 15.15
C MET A 99 -4.46 0.63 13.98
N GLU A 100 -5.59 0.04 13.66
CA GLU A 100 -5.72 -0.80 12.49
C GLU A 100 -6.79 -0.22 11.57
N ALA A 101 -6.44 0.00 10.31
CA ALA A 101 -7.39 0.37 9.27
C ALA A 101 -7.75 -0.87 8.46
N PHE A 102 -9.04 -1.15 8.37
CA PHE A 102 -9.52 -2.36 7.68
C PHE A 102 -10.64 -2.05 6.70
N THR A 103 -10.97 -3.02 5.83
CA THR A 103 -12.17 -2.94 4.97
C THR A 103 -13.18 -4.00 5.43
N PRO A 104 -14.37 -3.61 5.91
CA PRO A 104 -15.37 -4.58 6.33
C PRO A 104 -15.86 -5.36 5.11
N ASN A 105 -15.99 -6.68 5.26
CA ASN A 105 -16.49 -7.55 4.20
C ASN A 105 -18.03 -7.69 4.31
N PRO A 106 -18.84 -7.04 3.45
CA PRO A 106 -20.29 -7.10 3.57
C PRO A 106 -20.87 -8.46 3.13
N ARG A 107 -20.11 -9.26 2.37
CA ARG A 107 -20.60 -10.53 1.81
C ARG A 107 -20.48 -11.69 2.79
N ARG A 108 -19.59 -11.56 3.77
CA ARG A 108 -19.40 -12.56 4.82
C ARG A 108 -19.85 -11.93 6.14
N PRO A 109 -21.03 -12.28 6.66
CA PRO A 109 -21.43 -11.80 7.97
C PRO A 109 -20.36 -12.23 8.99
N PRO A 110 -19.91 -11.33 9.87
CA PRO A 110 -18.97 -11.68 10.92
C PRO A 110 -19.59 -12.74 11.82
N ARG A 111 -18.75 -13.64 12.33
CA ARG A 111 -19.18 -14.61 13.32
C ARG A 111 -19.57 -13.88 14.62
N PRO A 112 -20.42 -14.45 15.49
CA PRO A 112 -20.87 -13.77 16.70
C PRO A 112 -19.74 -13.29 17.63
N ASP A 113 -18.63 -14.03 17.67
CA ASP A 113 -17.39 -13.71 18.38
C ASP A 113 -16.62 -12.53 17.76
N GLN A 114 -16.78 -12.28 16.45
CA GLN A 114 -16.08 -11.24 15.69
C GLN A 114 -16.93 -9.98 15.46
N LEU A 115 -18.19 -9.98 15.88
CA LEU A 115 -19.10 -8.85 15.71
C LEU A 115 -18.53 -7.55 16.29
N ALA A 116 -17.86 -7.64 17.43
CA ALA A 116 -17.24 -6.51 18.12
C ALA A 116 -16.02 -5.91 17.39
N ASP A 117 -15.42 -6.67 16.46
CA ASP A 117 -14.22 -6.24 15.74
C ASP A 117 -14.54 -5.61 14.38
N VAL A 118 -15.76 -5.81 13.89
CA VAL A 118 -16.19 -5.41 12.54
C VAL A 118 -17.31 -4.38 12.58
N THR A 119 -18.22 -4.49 13.56
CA THR A 119 -19.39 -3.62 13.65
C THR A 119 -18.98 -2.29 14.29
N PRO A 120 -19.32 -1.13 13.68
CA PRO A 120 -19.09 0.15 14.31
C PRO A 120 -19.77 0.22 15.68
N GLY A 121 -18.97 0.57 16.70
CA GLY A 121 -19.44 0.60 18.08
C GLY A 121 -18.30 0.85 19.06
N ILE A 122 -18.69 0.98 20.33
CA ILE A 122 -17.78 1.09 21.47
C ILE A 122 -17.98 -0.17 22.30
N TYR A 123 -16.92 -0.95 22.45
CA TYR A 123 -16.92 -2.23 23.15
C TYR A 123 -16.01 -2.16 24.37
N PRO A 124 -16.39 -2.75 25.51
CA PRO A 124 -15.47 -2.89 26.63
C PRO A 124 -14.29 -3.79 26.20
N ALA A 125 -13.06 -3.39 26.51
CA ALA A 125 -11.88 -4.18 26.13
C ALA A 125 -11.78 -5.51 26.91
N GLU A 126 -12.44 -5.61 28.06
CA GLU A 126 -12.58 -6.86 28.82
C GLU A 126 -13.96 -7.47 28.53
N ALA A 127 -13.98 -8.49 27.68
CA ALA A 127 -15.16 -9.22 27.24
C ALA A 127 -15.81 -10.12 28.34
N GLY A 128 -15.71 -9.72 29.61
CA GLY A 128 -16.20 -10.48 30.78
C GLY A 128 -17.36 -9.83 31.54
N GLY A 129 -17.87 -8.67 31.14
CA GLY A 129 -18.91 -7.97 31.88
C GLY A 129 -19.94 -7.34 30.95
N GLY A 130 -21.06 -8.02 30.74
CA GLY A 130 -22.22 -7.57 29.95
C GLY A 130 -22.97 -6.36 30.52
N GLY A 131 -22.27 -5.32 30.96
CA GLY A 131 -22.86 -4.11 31.54
C GLY A 131 -22.15 -2.79 31.22
N GLY A 132 -20.97 -2.80 30.57
CA GLY A 132 -20.14 -1.58 30.44
C GLY A 132 -20.62 -0.57 29.38
N ALA A 133 -21.11 -1.03 28.21
CA ALA A 133 -21.50 -0.12 27.13
C ALA A 133 -22.84 0.59 27.39
N ALA A 134 -23.75 -0.04 28.13
CA ALA A 134 -25.05 0.52 28.50
C ALA A 134 -24.94 1.66 29.53
N ALA A 135 -23.95 1.58 30.43
CA ALA A 135 -23.74 2.56 31.50
C ALA A 135 -23.24 3.92 30.99
N LEU A 136 -22.54 3.96 29.86
CA LEU A 136 -22.03 5.22 29.30
C LEU A 136 -23.07 5.98 28.45
N PHE A 137 -24.05 5.30 27.84
CA PHE A 137 -24.89 5.93 26.81
C PHE A 137 -26.39 5.58 26.87
N GLY A 138 -26.91 5.24 28.05
CA GLY A 138 -28.35 5.33 28.33
C GLY A 138 -29.17 4.05 28.14
N GLY A 139 -28.57 2.86 28.27
CA GLY A 139 -29.34 1.62 28.42
C GLY A 139 -29.71 1.42 29.90
N GLU A 140 -30.99 1.19 30.21
CA GLU A 140 -31.48 0.91 31.56
C GLU A 140 -30.93 -0.44 32.10
N ALA A 141 -29.65 -0.50 32.43
CA ALA A 141 -29.04 -1.55 33.20
C ALA A 141 -28.82 -1.03 34.63
N LYS A 142 -29.63 -1.51 35.58
CA LYS A 142 -29.41 -1.31 37.02
C LYS A 142 -28.06 -1.92 37.41
N VAL A 143 -26.99 -1.13 37.46
CA VAL A 143 -25.69 -1.54 37.99
C VAL A 143 -25.15 -0.45 38.92
N GLN A 144 -24.70 -0.87 40.09
CA GLN A 144 -24.19 -0.05 41.20
C GLN A 144 -23.03 0.86 40.75
N PRO A 145 -22.85 2.04 41.37
CA PRO A 145 -21.88 3.05 40.94
C PRO A 145 -20.46 2.59 41.26
N LYS A 146 -19.84 1.87 40.33
CA LYS A 146 -18.40 1.58 40.37
C LYS A 146 -17.68 2.71 39.66
N GLN A 147 -16.90 3.46 40.45
CA GLN A 147 -15.88 4.45 40.10
C GLN A 147 -15.89 4.95 38.65
N VAL A 148 -16.33 6.20 38.49
CA VAL A 148 -16.16 7.05 37.32
C VAL A 148 -14.66 7.30 37.12
N GLY A 149 -13.98 6.34 36.48
CA GLY A 149 -12.57 6.41 36.12
C GLY A 149 -12.41 6.01 34.66
N PRO A 150 -11.35 6.48 34.00
CA PRO A 150 -11.07 6.13 32.61
C PRO A 150 -11.10 4.62 32.43
N SER A 151 -11.96 4.15 31.55
CA SER A 151 -12.14 2.73 31.27
C SER A 151 -11.58 2.39 29.90
N LYS A 152 -11.04 1.18 29.78
CA LYS A 152 -10.44 0.70 28.53
C LYS A 152 -11.53 0.23 27.57
N TYR A 153 -11.66 0.91 26.43
CA TYR A 153 -12.60 0.53 25.38
C TYR A 153 -11.87 0.17 24.09
N ARG A 154 -12.47 -0.75 23.35
CA ARG A 154 -12.20 -1.03 21.95
C ARG A 154 -13.20 -0.25 21.13
N ILE A 155 -12.70 0.57 20.21
CA ILE A 155 -13.51 1.36 19.31
C ILE A 155 -13.38 0.78 17.92
N VAL A 156 -14.51 0.64 17.25
CA VAL A 156 -14.60 0.32 15.84
C VAL A 156 -15.48 1.37 15.18
N GLY A 157 -15.02 1.94 14.07
CA GLY A 157 -15.78 2.99 13.42
C GLY A 157 -15.19 3.45 12.10
N ARG A 158 -15.79 4.50 11.54
CA ARG A 158 -15.32 5.15 10.31
C ARG A 158 -14.68 6.47 10.64
N VAL A 159 -13.58 6.81 9.98
CA VAL A 159 -12.95 8.12 10.13
C VAL A 159 -13.93 9.19 9.63
N ALA A 160 -14.33 10.10 10.52
CA ALA A 160 -15.11 11.29 10.19
C ALA A 160 -14.23 12.35 9.51
N GLY A 161 -12.99 12.47 10.00
CA GLY A 161 -11.99 13.41 9.50
C GLY A 161 -10.90 13.67 10.52
N LEU A 162 -9.87 14.38 10.07
CA LEU A 162 -8.77 14.86 10.92
C LEU A 162 -9.01 16.35 11.21
N GLY A 163 -9.15 16.68 12.49
CA GLY A 163 -9.29 18.05 12.97
C GLY A 163 -8.00 18.85 12.79
N ARG A 164 -8.12 20.18 12.80
CA ARG A 164 -6.97 21.10 12.62
C ARG A 164 -5.89 20.97 13.71
N LYS A 165 -6.24 20.39 14.86
CA LYS A 165 -5.35 20.16 16.01
C LYS A 165 -4.79 18.73 16.09
N GLY A 166 -4.99 17.91 15.05
CA GLY A 166 -4.56 16.50 15.05
C GLY A 166 -5.52 15.54 15.77
N GLU A 167 -6.71 16.03 16.14
CA GLU A 167 -7.79 15.23 16.70
C GLU A 167 -8.46 14.40 15.58
N LEU A 168 -8.44 13.07 15.69
CA LEU A 168 -9.18 12.17 14.81
C LEU A 168 -10.61 12.04 15.31
N GLY A 169 -11.58 12.39 14.48
CA GLY A 169 -12.98 12.06 14.71
C GLY A 169 -13.29 10.69 14.14
N VAL A 170 -13.83 9.78 14.95
CA VAL A 170 -14.25 8.43 14.52
C VAL A 170 -15.74 8.24 14.79
N MET A 171 -16.50 7.99 13.72
CA MET A 171 -17.92 7.68 13.79
C MET A 171 -18.12 6.21 14.16
N THR A 172 -18.59 5.96 15.38
CA THR A 172 -18.86 4.62 15.91
C THR A 172 -20.34 4.23 15.81
N GLY A 173 -21.18 5.11 15.28
CA GLY A 173 -22.61 4.86 15.08
C GLY A 173 -23.29 6.03 14.33
N PRO A 174 -24.63 6.00 14.18
CA PRO A 174 -25.36 7.00 13.41
C PRO A 174 -25.31 8.43 13.99
N ARG A 175 -24.99 8.59 15.28
CA ARG A 175 -24.89 9.89 15.97
C ARG A 175 -23.73 9.99 16.97
N GLN A 176 -22.82 9.01 16.98
CA GLN A 176 -21.73 8.95 17.95
C GLN A 176 -20.40 9.20 17.25
N ILE A 177 -19.68 10.23 17.72
CA ILE A 177 -18.35 10.60 17.25
C ILE A 177 -17.43 10.59 18.45
N VAL A 178 -16.42 9.73 18.42
CA VAL A 178 -15.34 9.68 19.40
C VAL A 178 -14.21 10.57 18.90
N GLN A 179 -13.66 11.42 19.77
CA GLN A 179 -12.51 12.26 19.46
C GLN A 179 -11.27 11.72 20.13
N VAL A 180 -10.19 11.58 19.35
CA VAL A 180 -8.97 10.94 19.81
C VAL A 180 -7.75 11.71 19.31
N GLN A 181 -6.78 11.95 20.18
CA GLN A 181 -5.52 12.58 19.76
C GLN A 181 -4.62 11.54 19.09
N LEU A 182 -4.22 11.81 17.85
CA LEU A 182 -3.16 11.07 17.16
C LEU A 182 -1.81 11.73 17.44
N THR A 183 -0.77 10.91 17.58
CA THR A 183 0.63 11.36 17.62
C THR A 183 1.31 11.03 16.30
N GLU A 184 2.44 11.70 16.02
CA GLU A 184 3.24 11.39 14.82
C GLU A 184 3.82 9.97 14.86
N GLU A 185 3.92 9.39 16.05
CA GLU A 185 4.40 8.02 16.29
C GLU A 185 3.31 6.96 16.12
N THR A 186 2.05 7.35 15.88
CA THR A 186 0.97 6.38 15.70
C THR A 186 1.24 5.50 14.48
N ARG A 187 1.33 4.19 14.72
CA ARG A 187 1.47 3.18 13.67
C ARG A 187 0.10 2.65 13.26
N ILE A 188 -0.21 2.75 11.97
CA ILE A 188 -1.45 2.25 11.43
C ILE A 188 -1.17 0.95 10.69
N LYS A 189 -1.66 -0.17 11.22
CA LYS A 189 -1.67 -1.46 10.53
C LYS A 189 -2.79 -1.44 9.49
N LEU A 190 -2.50 -1.87 8.27
CA LEU A 190 -3.47 -1.90 7.17
C LEU A 190 -3.87 -3.35 6.90
N GLU A 191 -5.17 -3.61 6.92
CA GLU A 191 -5.78 -4.88 6.48
C GLU A 191 -6.91 -4.57 5.48
N MET A 192 -6.54 -4.36 4.23
CA MET A 192 -7.48 -3.85 3.22
C MET A 192 -7.76 -4.86 2.12
N GLU A 193 -8.92 -4.73 1.51
CA GLU A 193 -9.30 -5.51 0.33
C GLU A 193 -8.94 -4.73 -0.95
N GLY A 194 -8.36 -5.41 -1.93
CA GLY A 194 -8.08 -4.88 -3.27
C GLY A 194 -6.63 -4.42 -3.52
N ALA A 195 -6.27 -4.33 -4.80
CA ALA A 195 -4.91 -4.02 -5.26
C ALA A 195 -4.64 -2.51 -5.44
N GLN A 196 -5.62 -1.65 -5.17
CA GLN A 196 -5.51 -0.20 -5.36
C GLN A 196 -4.47 0.49 -4.46
N PHE A 197 -4.03 -0.18 -3.39
CA PHE A 197 -3.02 0.32 -2.46
C PHE A 197 -1.62 -0.20 -2.77
N ALA A 198 -1.49 -1.16 -3.68
CA ALA A 198 -0.22 -1.74 -4.05
C ALA A 198 0.66 -0.73 -4.79
N MET A 199 1.92 -0.65 -4.37
CA MET A 199 2.95 0.17 -5.00
C MET A 199 3.97 -0.72 -5.72
N PRO A 200 4.58 -0.24 -6.82
CA PRO A 200 5.64 -0.98 -7.48
C PRO A 200 6.77 -1.33 -6.50
N GLY A 201 7.12 -2.61 -6.42
CA GLY A 201 8.09 -3.14 -5.46
C GLY A 201 7.49 -3.86 -4.25
N ASP A 202 6.17 -3.75 -4.02
CA ASP A 202 5.49 -4.51 -2.96
C ASP A 202 5.59 -6.02 -3.20
N ARG A 203 5.65 -6.80 -2.13
CA ARG A 203 5.71 -8.27 -2.23
C ARG A 203 4.32 -8.80 -2.56
N VAL A 204 4.24 -9.72 -3.51
CA VAL A 204 2.97 -10.34 -3.92
C VAL A 204 3.11 -11.85 -3.91
N VAL A 205 2.10 -12.50 -3.33
CA VAL A 205 1.88 -13.95 -3.42
C VAL A 205 0.56 -14.17 -4.14
N VAL A 206 0.60 -14.83 -5.29
CA VAL A 206 -0.57 -15.14 -6.12
C VAL A 206 -0.77 -16.63 -6.15
N GLU A 207 -1.95 -17.08 -5.76
CA GLU A 207 -2.38 -18.46 -5.95
C GLU A 207 -3.44 -18.52 -7.03
N GLY A 208 -3.24 -19.38 -8.04
CA GLY A 208 -4.13 -19.41 -9.17
C GLY A 208 -3.86 -20.56 -10.14
N TYR A 209 -4.49 -20.47 -11.30
CA TYR A 209 -4.38 -21.47 -12.34
C TYR A 209 -3.67 -20.86 -13.55
N ALA A 210 -2.68 -21.58 -14.08
CA ALA A 210 -2.09 -21.28 -15.38
C ALA A 210 -2.65 -22.24 -16.44
N ASN A 211 -2.89 -21.70 -17.64
CA ASN A 211 -3.36 -22.46 -18.80
C ASN A 211 -2.17 -22.70 -19.74
N PRO A 212 -1.74 -23.97 -19.93
CA PRO A 212 -0.74 -24.29 -20.95
C PRO A 212 -1.24 -23.91 -22.36
N PRO A 213 -0.37 -23.40 -23.26
CA PRO A 213 1.09 -23.34 -23.17
C PRO A 213 1.65 -22.09 -22.48
N THR A 214 0.85 -21.06 -22.21
CA THR A 214 1.34 -19.78 -21.64
C THR A 214 1.32 -19.81 -20.11
N LEU A 215 2.36 -20.39 -19.51
CA LEU A 215 2.54 -20.42 -18.04
C LEU A 215 2.71 -19.03 -17.40
N THR A 216 2.97 -17.99 -18.21
CA THR A 216 3.07 -16.60 -17.76
C THR A 216 1.72 -15.93 -17.50
N ASN A 217 0.62 -16.49 -18.03
CA ASN A 217 -0.73 -15.98 -17.82
C ASN A 217 -1.41 -16.76 -16.71
N VAL A 218 -1.68 -16.09 -15.59
CA VAL A 218 -2.22 -16.71 -14.37
C VAL A 218 -3.60 -16.16 -14.09
N THR A 219 -4.59 -17.03 -13.92
CA THR A 219 -5.90 -16.63 -13.38
C THR A 219 -5.87 -16.81 -11.87
N ALA A 220 -5.83 -15.69 -11.12
CA ALA A 220 -5.71 -15.71 -9.68
C ALA A 220 -7.02 -16.10 -8.99
N ASN A 221 -6.93 -17.00 -8.01
CA ASN A 221 -7.99 -17.32 -7.07
C ASN A 221 -7.82 -16.53 -5.76
N SER A 222 -6.57 -16.29 -5.35
CA SER A 222 -6.22 -15.50 -4.17
C SER A 222 -4.96 -14.68 -4.47
N VAL A 223 -4.94 -13.45 -3.97
CA VAL A 223 -3.79 -12.54 -4.08
C VAL A 223 -3.54 -11.94 -2.70
N GLN A 224 -2.33 -12.10 -2.19
CA GLN A 224 -1.85 -11.43 -0.99
C GLN A 224 -0.75 -10.45 -1.39
N ILE A 225 -0.90 -9.20 -0.97
CA ILE A 225 0.04 -8.12 -1.25
C ILE A 225 0.51 -7.57 0.09
N GLU A 226 1.82 -7.52 0.28
CA GLU A 226 2.46 -7.00 1.48
C GLU A 226 3.28 -5.75 1.11
N ALA A 227 2.96 -4.64 1.75
CA ALA A 227 3.61 -3.35 1.54
C ALA A 227 5.09 -3.43 1.92
N ALA A 228 5.97 -3.03 1.01
CA ALA A 228 7.39 -2.89 1.31
C ALA A 228 7.71 -1.56 2.01
N GLU A 229 6.95 -0.51 1.70
CA GLU A 229 7.17 0.86 2.19
C GLU A 229 6.00 1.36 3.05
N LEU A 230 6.30 2.27 3.98
CA LEU A 230 5.31 2.93 4.83
C LEU A 230 4.39 3.84 3.99
N LEU A 231 3.12 3.50 3.95
CA LEU A 231 2.14 4.30 3.22
C LEU A 231 1.89 5.66 3.86
N GLY A 232 1.84 6.70 3.02
CA GLY A 232 1.44 8.04 3.43
C GLY A 232 2.50 8.86 4.18
N GLN A 233 3.78 8.47 4.11
CA GLN A 233 4.83 9.48 4.20
C GLN A 233 4.65 10.40 2.99
N VAL A 234 4.11 11.59 3.24
CA VAL A 234 4.09 12.64 2.22
C VAL A 234 5.56 13.02 2.04
N ALA A 235 6.23 12.46 1.03
CA ALA A 235 7.42 13.06 0.47
C ALA A 235 7.06 14.54 0.27
N ALA A 236 7.69 15.42 1.04
CA ALA A 236 7.26 16.80 1.23
C ALA A 236 6.91 17.38 -0.13
N LYS A 237 5.61 17.60 -0.40
CA LYS A 237 5.19 18.20 -1.66
C LYS A 237 6.00 19.48 -1.78
N PRO A 238 6.79 19.69 -2.86
CA PRO A 238 7.51 20.94 -3.01
C PRO A 238 6.47 22.05 -2.93
N VAL A 239 6.57 22.86 -1.87
CA VAL A 239 5.63 23.94 -1.59
C VAL A 239 5.55 24.75 -2.88
N ARG A 240 4.38 24.73 -3.52
CA ARG A 240 4.18 25.45 -4.76
C ARG A 240 4.30 26.93 -4.42
N LYS A 241 5.50 27.50 -4.65
CA LYS A 241 5.83 28.91 -4.40
C LYS A 241 4.67 29.75 -4.90
N THR A 242 4.10 30.57 -4.02
CA THR A 242 2.96 31.43 -4.35
C THR A 242 3.34 32.43 -5.46
N ALA A 243 2.37 32.94 -6.22
CA ALA A 243 2.62 33.91 -7.29
C ALA A 243 3.38 35.16 -6.80
N LYS A 244 3.23 35.51 -5.51
CA LYS A 244 3.98 36.58 -4.85
C LYS A 244 5.47 36.22 -4.69
N GLN A 245 5.79 35.02 -4.22
CA GLN A 245 7.17 34.52 -4.11
C GLN A 245 7.85 34.37 -5.48
N ARG A 246 7.12 33.98 -6.53
CA ARG A 246 7.65 33.99 -7.91
C ARG A 246 7.93 35.40 -8.44
N ARG A 247 7.14 36.41 -8.03
CA ARG A 247 7.36 37.81 -8.42
C ARG A 247 8.55 38.43 -7.69
N GLU A 248 8.73 38.13 -6.40
CA GLU A 248 9.87 38.62 -5.62
C GLU A 248 11.20 37.99 -6.09
N GLU A 249 11.20 36.69 -6.43
CA GLU A 249 12.39 35.99 -6.96
C GLU A 249 12.73 36.44 -8.40
N ALA A 250 11.72 36.80 -9.21
CA ALA A 250 11.93 37.40 -10.53
C ALA A 250 12.41 38.87 -10.45
N ALA A 251 11.98 39.63 -9.45
CA ALA A 251 12.46 40.98 -9.21
C ALA A 251 13.91 40.99 -8.67
N ALA A 252 14.26 40.04 -7.80
CA ALA A 252 15.62 39.88 -7.29
C ALA A 252 16.62 39.51 -8.41
N LYS A 253 16.26 38.58 -9.31
CA LYS A 253 17.10 38.25 -10.48
C LYS A 253 17.26 39.39 -11.48
N LYS A 254 16.30 40.32 -11.55
CA LYS A 254 16.40 41.52 -12.41
C LYS A 254 17.27 42.62 -11.79
N ALA A 255 17.34 42.69 -10.46
CA ALA A 255 18.20 43.66 -9.75
C ALA A 255 19.69 43.28 -9.76
N GLU A 256 20.02 42.00 -9.92
CA GLU A 256 21.41 41.54 -10.00
C GLU A 256 22.00 41.63 -11.42
N ALA A 257 21.16 41.70 -12.46
CA ALA A 257 21.57 41.88 -13.85
C ALA A 257 21.81 43.36 -14.25
N ASP A 258 21.52 44.32 -13.35
CA ASP A 258 21.58 45.77 -13.63
C ASP A 258 22.64 46.48 -12.78
N LYS A 259 23.68 45.76 -12.32
CA LYS A 259 24.94 46.39 -11.89
C LYS A 259 25.72 46.75 -13.16
N PRO A 260 25.89 48.05 -13.48
CA PRO A 260 26.60 48.44 -14.69
C PRO A 260 28.08 48.10 -14.55
N ALA A 261 28.59 47.42 -15.57
CA ALA A 261 30.00 47.42 -15.91
C ALA A 261 30.41 48.87 -16.21
N ALA A 262 31.09 49.49 -15.25
CA ALA A 262 31.79 50.74 -15.44
C ALA A 262 33.09 50.66 -14.63
N GLU A 263 34.08 49.98 -15.20
CA GLU A 263 35.44 50.47 -15.29
C GLU A 263 36.33 49.50 -16.10
N MET A 264 37.11 50.09 -17.01
CA MET A 264 38.20 49.53 -17.81
C MET A 264 37.87 49.01 -19.21
N GLU A 265 37.58 49.95 -20.12
CA GLU A 265 38.26 49.98 -21.41
C GLU A 265 39.54 50.82 -21.26
N ALA A 266 40.69 50.23 -21.64
CA ALA A 266 41.78 50.86 -22.39
C ALA A 266 43.02 49.94 -22.31
N ASP A 267 43.21 49.05 -23.29
CA ASP A 267 44.43 49.14 -24.09
C ASP A 267 44.23 48.45 -25.43
N GLU A 268 44.61 49.18 -26.46
CA GLU A 268 44.45 48.92 -27.87
C GLU A 268 45.84 48.55 -28.39
N ASN A 269 46.09 47.31 -28.80
CA ASN A 269 47.17 47.07 -29.76
C ASN A 269 47.03 45.77 -30.58
N GLU A 270 46.72 45.97 -31.87
CA GLU A 270 47.54 45.49 -33.00
C GLU A 270 47.88 43.99 -33.08
N ALA A 271 47.19 43.28 -33.97
CA ALA A 271 47.78 42.65 -35.17
C ALA A 271 46.81 41.64 -35.80
N ALA A 272 46.63 41.78 -37.10
CA ALA A 272 45.86 40.88 -37.96
C ALA A 272 46.70 39.63 -38.37
N PRO A 273 46.37 38.89 -39.45
CA PRO A 273 45.55 37.69 -39.47
C PRO A 273 46.30 36.45 -40.02
N ALA A 274 45.79 35.23 -39.80
CA ALA A 274 46.15 34.04 -40.59
C ALA A 274 44.97 33.04 -40.55
N GLU A 275 44.26 32.82 -41.67
CA GLU A 275 44.52 31.75 -42.66
C GLU A 275 44.00 30.39 -42.15
N ALA A 276 42.72 30.07 -42.36
CA ALA A 276 42.20 29.15 -43.39
C ALA A 276 42.32 27.64 -42.99
N PRO A 277 41.86 26.66 -43.79
CA PRO A 277 40.52 26.08 -43.68
C PRO A 277 40.51 24.53 -43.56
N ALA A 278 39.29 23.97 -43.48
CA ALA A 278 38.84 22.69 -44.04
C ALA A 278 39.65 21.41 -43.81
N GLU A 279 38.99 20.39 -43.26
CA GLU A 279 39.16 19.03 -43.76
C GLU A 279 37.82 18.28 -43.71
N ALA A 280 37.36 17.93 -44.90
CA ALA A 280 36.42 16.87 -45.19
C ALA A 280 37.24 15.73 -45.79
N ASP A 281 36.98 14.49 -45.38
CA ASP A 281 37.04 13.26 -46.19
C ASP A 281 36.60 12.11 -45.26
N ASP A 282 35.51 11.38 -45.50
CA ASP A 282 35.20 10.39 -46.55
C ASP A 282 35.86 9.02 -46.39
N ALA A 283 35.06 8.00 -46.76
CA ALA A 283 35.34 6.57 -46.97
C ALA A 283 35.73 5.74 -45.71
N GLU A 284 35.16 4.55 -45.47
CA GLU A 284 34.74 3.48 -46.38
C GLU A 284 33.68 2.58 -45.71
#